data_AF-A0A699YZD4-F1
#
_entry.id   AF-A0A699YZD4-F1
#
_cell.length_a   1.000
_cell.length_b   1.000
_cell.length_c   1.000
_cell.angle_alpha   90.00
_cell.angle_beta   90.00
_cell.angle_gamma   90.00
#
_symmetry.space_group_name_H-M   'P 1'
#
loop_
_entity.id
_entity.type
_entity.pdbx_description
1 polymer ?
#
loop_
_entity_poly.entity_id
_entity_poly.type
_entity_poly.pdbx_seq_one_letter_code
_entity_poly.pdbx_strand_id
1 'polypeptide(L)'
;MLIPHGRHAEGGGVQEDPRLACMREEWFAGRHLLDIGCNEGLITLALATRFGCTSATGVDIDRQLVGKAASVTKWVHLNWGDDGITRLFARCWTELQPGGFLVLEPQPWRSYKAAVAKQRGGPEAGSWDLAALHLRPEGFVTLLQQ
;
A
#
# COMPACT_ATOMS: atom_id res chain seq x y z
N MET A 1 -10.55 -9.46 13.46
CA MET A 1 -11.68 -10.37 13.73
C MET A 1 -12.30 -9.98 15.08
N LEU A 2 -13.63 -9.77 15.09
CA LEU A 2 -14.63 -9.56 16.18
C LEU A 2 -14.49 -8.39 17.19
N ILE A 3 -15.64 -7.71 17.41
CA ILE A 3 -15.90 -6.51 18.24
C ILE A 3 -16.78 -6.90 19.45
N PRO A 4 -16.51 -6.38 20.69
CA PRO A 4 -17.52 -6.29 21.74
C PRO A 4 -18.09 -4.87 21.92
N HIS A 5 -19.32 -4.81 22.43
CA HIS A 5 -20.21 -3.65 22.51
C HIS A 5 -20.11 -2.94 23.87
N GLY A 6 -20.04 -1.60 23.90
CA GLY A 6 -20.16 -0.80 25.13
C GLY A 6 -19.79 0.68 24.97
N ARG A 7 -20.74 1.59 25.24
CA ARG A 7 -20.63 3.07 25.25
C ARG A 7 -19.73 3.54 26.43
N HIS A 8 -19.06 4.70 26.51
CA HIS A 8 -19.38 6.11 26.17
C HIS A 8 -18.10 7.00 26.20
N ALA A 9 -18.19 8.15 25.49
CA ALA A 9 -17.70 9.51 25.80
C ALA A 9 -16.21 9.92 25.71
N GLU A 10 -16.01 10.91 24.82
CA GLU A 10 -15.17 12.12 24.87
C GLU A 10 -13.64 12.07 25.03
N GLY A 11 -13.00 12.84 24.14
CA GLY A 11 -11.56 13.02 24.02
C GLY A 11 -11.18 12.96 22.55
N GLY A 12 -10.97 14.11 21.91
CA GLY A 12 -10.41 14.21 20.57
C GLY A 12 -8.94 13.78 20.55
N GLY A 13 -8.66 12.55 20.98
CA GLY A 13 -7.39 11.90 20.71
C GLY A 13 -7.34 11.60 19.22
N VAL A 14 -6.25 11.99 18.57
CA VAL A 14 -5.95 11.50 17.22
C VAL A 14 -5.97 9.99 17.32
N GLN A 15 -7.01 9.37 16.74
CA GLN A 15 -7.13 7.93 16.76
C GLN A 15 -5.96 7.39 15.93
N GLU A 16 -5.02 6.73 16.60
CA GLU A 16 -3.85 6.16 15.96
C GLU A 16 -4.30 5.17 14.88
N ASP A 17 -3.64 5.21 13.72
CA ASP A 17 -4.04 4.35 12.61
C ASP A 17 -3.92 2.87 13.03
N PRO A 18 -4.98 2.05 12.90
CA PRO A 18 -5.00 0.68 13.39
C PRO A 18 -3.90 -0.20 12.77
N ARG A 19 -3.36 0.18 11.60
CA ARG A 19 -2.25 -0.53 10.98
C ARG A 19 -0.98 -0.50 11.84
N LEU A 20 -0.76 0.56 12.63
CA LEU A 20 0.39 0.65 13.54
C LEU A 20 0.35 -0.41 14.65
N ALA A 21 -0.84 -0.86 15.06
CA ALA A 21 -0.99 -1.90 16.07
C ALA A 21 -0.58 -3.30 15.56
N CYS A 22 -0.50 -3.51 14.25
CA CYS A 22 -0.06 -4.77 13.65
C CYS A 22 1.45 -4.83 13.39
N MET A 23 2.17 -3.76 13.71
CA MET A 23 3.58 -3.57 13.37
C MET A 23 4.47 -3.83 14.59
N ARG A 24 5.65 -4.43 14.35
CA ARG A 24 6.58 -4.86 15.40
C ARG A 24 7.87 -4.06 15.32
N GLU A 25 8.34 -3.53 16.45
CA GLU A 25 9.53 -2.65 16.51
C GLU A 25 10.76 -3.28 15.85
N GLU A 26 10.97 -4.58 16.04
CA GLU A 26 12.09 -5.32 15.48
C GLU A 26 12.09 -5.40 13.94
N TRP A 27 10.99 -5.04 13.27
CA TRP A 27 10.96 -4.90 11.81
C TRP A 27 11.57 -3.56 11.35
N PHE A 28 11.68 -2.57 12.22
CA PHE A 28 12.00 -1.19 11.85
C PHE A 28 13.25 -0.66 12.55
N ALA A 29 13.50 -1.07 13.79
CA ALA A 29 14.60 -0.57 14.60
C ALA A 29 15.95 -0.72 13.88
N GLY A 30 16.63 0.42 13.69
CA GLY A 30 17.92 0.52 13.03
C GLY A 30 17.92 0.18 11.54
N ARG A 31 16.76 0.19 10.87
CA ARG A 31 16.61 -0.27 9.48
C ARG A 31 16.05 0.81 8.55
N HIS A 32 16.19 0.57 7.25
CA HIS A 32 15.68 1.42 6.20
C HIS A 32 14.26 0.96 5.78
N LEU A 33 13.30 1.89 5.80
CA LEU A 33 11.90 1.67 5.44
C LEU A 33 11.59 2.24 4.05
N LEU A 34 11.01 1.42 3.17
CA LEU A 34 10.39 1.86 1.91
C LEU A 34 8.87 1.64 1.98
N ASP A 35 8.10 2.71 1.77
CA ASP A 35 6.63 2.69 1.78
C ASP A 35 6.06 3.06 0.40
N ILE A 36 5.42 2.10 -0.25
CA ILE A 36 4.85 2.23 -1.60
C ILE A 36 3.35 2.53 -1.49
N GLY A 37 2.95 3.72 -1.94
CA GLY A 37 1.61 4.26 -1.72
C GLY A 37 1.48 4.93 -0.38
N CYS A 38 2.49 5.72 0.00
CA CYS A 38 2.57 6.35 1.31
C CYS A 38 1.47 7.42 1.54
N ASN A 39 0.78 7.87 0.49
CA ASN A 39 -0.21 8.96 0.54
C ASN A 39 0.42 10.20 1.22
N GLU A 40 -0.17 10.71 2.30
CA GLU A 40 0.36 11.82 3.10
C GLU A 40 1.59 11.45 3.95
N GLY A 41 2.03 10.19 3.92
CA GLY A 41 3.21 9.72 4.64
C GLY A 41 3.05 9.61 6.16
N LEU A 42 1.83 9.80 6.69
CA LEU A 42 1.58 9.82 8.14
C LEU A 42 1.91 8.48 8.82
N ILE A 43 1.56 7.35 8.20
CA ILE A 43 1.99 6.03 8.70
C ILE A 43 3.49 5.86 8.56
N THR A 44 4.05 6.18 7.40
CA THR A 44 5.48 6.05 7.13
C THR A 44 6.29 6.78 8.20
N LEU A 45 5.89 8.02 8.51
CA LEU A 45 6.52 8.85 9.53
C LEU A 45 6.29 8.31 10.94
N ALA A 46 5.07 7.84 11.25
CA ALA A 46 4.77 7.24 12.55
C ALA A 46 5.61 5.99 12.79
N LEU A 47 5.73 5.08 11.82
CA LEU A 47 6.59 3.89 11.91
C LEU A 47 8.05 4.27 12.09
N ALA A 48 8.55 5.19 11.25
CA ALA A 48 9.94 5.62 11.28
C ALA A 48 10.33 6.23 12.64
N THR A 49 9.45 7.06 13.18
CA THR A 49 9.69 7.75 14.46
C THR A 49 9.48 6.83 15.65
N ARG A 50 8.38 6.07 15.67
CA ARG A 50 8.00 5.19 16.80
C ARG A 50 8.95 4.04 16.99
N PHE A 51 9.47 3.47 15.90
CA PHE A 51 10.30 2.27 15.94
C PHE A 51 11.76 2.51 15.56
N GLY A 52 12.19 3.77 15.42
CA GLY A 52 13.61 4.12 15.25
C GLY A 52 14.23 3.60 13.95
N CYS A 53 13.57 3.83 12.81
CA CYS A 53 14.17 3.55 11.50
C CYS A 53 15.44 4.42 11.30
N THR A 54 16.44 3.87 10.63
CA THR A 54 17.61 4.63 10.16
C THR A 54 17.22 5.64 9.08
N SER A 55 16.30 5.27 8.19
CA SER A 55 15.66 6.19 7.25
C SER A 55 14.31 5.66 6.79
N ALA A 56 13.47 6.54 6.26
CA ALA A 56 12.21 6.17 5.63
C ALA A 56 12.01 6.92 4.32
N THR A 57 11.62 6.19 3.28
CA THR A 57 11.31 6.72 1.96
C THR A 57 9.88 6.37 1.60
N GLY A 58 9.02 7.37 1.49
CA GLY A 58 7.67 7.22 0.97
C GLY A 58 7.63 7.50 -0.53
N VAL A 59 7.01 6.60 -1.30
CA VAL A 59 6.76 6.77 -2.73
C VAL A 59 5.24 6.82 -2.92
N ASP A 60 4.75 7.87 -3.57
CA ASP A 60 3.36 7.96 -4.00
C ASP A 60 3.28 8.27 -5.50
N ILE A 61 2.25 7.76 -6.17
CA ILE A 61 2.08 7.89 -7.62
C ILE A 61 1.13 9.04 -7.99
N ASP A 62 0.52 9.75 -7.03
CA ASP A 62 -0.51 10.73 -7.37
C ASP A 62 -0.47 12.06 -6.64
N ARG A 63 -0.62 13.15 -7.40
CA ARG A 63 -0.68 14.52 -6.88
C ARG A 63 -2.11 15.05 -6.77
N GLN A 64 -3.14 14.38 -7.32
CA GLN A 64 -4.52 14.93 -7.32
C GLN A 64 -5.70 13.96 -7.62
N LEU A 65 -5.54 12.63 -7.72
CA LEU A 65 -6.69 11.70 -7.92
C LEU A 65 -7.49 11.39 -6.64
N VAL A 66 -8.31 12.37 -6.28
CA VAL A 66 -9.69 12.31 -5.76
C VAL A 66 -10.15 10.99 -5.09
N GLY A 67 -9.87 10.88 -3.79
CA GLY A 67 -10.84 10.40 -2.81
C GLY A 67 -10.74 8.94 -2.35
N LYS A 68 -9.86 8.72 -1.35
CA LYS A 68 -9.73 7.54 -0.47
C LYS A 68 -9.07 6.30 -1.08
N ALA A 69 -7.83 6.06 -0.63
CA ALA A 69 -6.95 4.91 -0.89
C ALA A 69 -6.29 4.86 -2.28
N ALA A 70 -5.25 5.69 -2.46
CA ALA A 70 -4.28 5.50 -3.52
C ALA A 70 -3.59 4.14 -3.32
N SER A 71 -3.85 3.21 -4.22
CA SER A 71 -3.19 1.90 -4.22
C SER A 71 -2.27 1.88 -5.42
N VAL A 72 -1.01 2.24 -5.18
CA VAL A 72 0.05 2.26 -6.20
C VAL A 72 0.11 0.91 -6.91
N THR A 73 0.08 -0.19 -6.17
CA THR A 73 0.06 -1.53 -6.76
C THR A 73 -1.17 -1.78 -7.63
N LYS A 74 -2.38 -1.40 -7.21
CA LYS A 74 -3.58 -1.53 -8.06
C LYS A 74 -3.45 -0.76 -9.35
N TRP A 75 -3.04 0.50 -9.29
CA TRP A 75 -2.94 1.33 -10.49
C TRP A 75 -1.80 0.90 -11.38
N VAL A 76 -0.68 0.46 -10.80
CA VAL A 76 0.41 -0.12 -11.58
C VAL A 76 -0.06 -1.37 -12.30
N HIS A 77 -0.78 -2.24 -11.60
CA HIS A 77 -1.30 -3.48 -12.15
C HIS A 77 -2.35 -3.25 -13.24
N LEU A 78 -3.27 -2.32 -13.03
CA LEU A 78 -4.29 -1.97 -14.03
C LEU A 78 -3.65 -1.39 -15.30
N ASN A 79 -2.67 -0.49 -15.18
CA ASN A 79 -2.12 0.23 -16.33
C ASN A 79 -1.00 -0.52 -17.06
N TRP A 80 -0.22 -1.35 -16.37
CA TRP A 80 0.95 -2.03 -16.93
C TRP A 80 0.93 -3.55 -16.76
N GLY A 81 -0.18 -4.11 -16.30
CA GLY A 81 -0.37 -5.56 -16.21
C GLY A 81 0.52 -6.25 -15.17
N ASP A 82 0.58 -7.57 -15.26
CA ASP A 82 1.40 -8.42 -14.39
C ASP A 82 2.89 -8.07 -14.50
N ASP A 83 3.35 -7.71 -15.70
CA ASP A 83 4.71 -7.22 -15.97
C ASP A 83 5.03 -5.95 -15.18
N GLY A 84 4.08 -5.00 -15.13
CA GLY A 84 4.23 -3.75 -14.39
C GLY A 84 4.45 -4.00 -12.90
N ILE A 85 3.64 -4.89 -12.31
CA ILE A 85 3.78 -5.27 -10.90
C ILE A 85 5.09 -6.00 -10.63
N THR A 86 5.45 -6.93 -11.50
CA THR A 86 6.70 -7.70 -11.38
C THR A 86 7.91 -6.75 -11.42
N ARG A 87 7.91 -5.79 -12.34
CA ARG A 87 8.98 -4.77 -12.43
C ARG A 87 9.00 -3.84 -11.24
N LEU A 88 7.83 -3.42 -10.74
CA LEU A 88 7.74 -2.59 -9.53
C LEU A 88 8.37 -3.31 -8.33
N PHE A 89 8.00 -4.56 -8.09
CA PHE A 89 8.53 -5.35 -6.97
C PHE A 89 10.01 -5.66 -7.12
N ALA A 90 10.46 -6.03 -8.33
CA ALA A 90 11.88 -6.20 -8.61
C ALA A 90 12.67 -4.90 -8.33
N ARG A 91 12.12 -3.73 -8.72
CA ARG A 91 12.75 -2.44 -8.43
C ARG A 91 12.80 -2.15 -6.93
N CYS A 92 11.69 -2.38 -6.22
CA CYS A 92 11.67 -2.22 -4.76
C CYS A 92 12.76 -3.08 -4.11
N TRP A 93 12.87 -4.35 -4.51
CA TRP A 93 13.91 -5.25 -4.02
C TRP A 93 15.33 -4.72 -4.25
N THR A 94 15.61 -4.20 -5.46
CA THR A 94 16.94 -3.65 -5.77
C THR A 94 17.30 -2.38 -5.02
N GLU A 95 16.29 -1.60 -4.61
CA GLU A 95 16.48 -0.35 -3.85
C GLU A 95 16.54 -0.58 -2.34
N LEU A 96 16.12 -1.76 -1.86
CA LEU A 96 16.25 -2.13 -0.47
C LEU A 96 17.71 -2.45 -0.14
N GLN A 97 18.22 -1.79 0.89
CA GLN A 97 19.47 -2.18 1.51
C GLN A 97 19.32 -3.54 2.21
N PRO A 98 20.40 -4.30 2.42
CA PRO A 98 20.37 -5.52 3.23
C PRO A 98 19.68 -5.29 4.58
N GLY A 99 18.63 -6.07 4.87
CA GLY A 99 17.84 -5.94 6.09
C GLY A 99 16.77 -4.84 6.08
N GLY A 100 16.58 -4.14 4.95
CA GLY A 100 15.48 -3.21 4.75
C GLY A 100 14.12 -3.91 4.61
N PHE A 101 13.05 -3.15 4.85
CA PHE A 101 11.68 -3.66 4.79
C PHE A 101 10.86 -2.89 3.76
N LEU A 102 10.12 -3.64 2.94
CA LEU A 102 9.02 -3.11 2.12
C LEU A 102 7.71 -3.33 2.87
N VAL A 103 6.99 -2.24 3.14
CA VAL A 103 5.61 -2.31 3.63
C VAL A 103 4.67 -2.18 2.44
N LEU A 104 3.77 -3.15 2.28
CA LEU A 104 2.82 -3.19 1.18
C LEU A 104 1.40 -3.46 1.68
N GLU A 105 0.44 -2.65 1.25
CA GLU A 105 -0.99 -2.89 1.43
C GLU A 105 -1.66 -3.22 0.08
N PRO A 106 -1.70 -4.51 -0.33
CA PRO A 106 -2.36 -4.90 -1.56
C PRO A 106 -3.88 -4.73 -1.44
N GLN A 107 -4.49 -4.00 -2.38
CA GLN A 107 -5.94 -3.87 -2.41
C GLN A 107 -6.60 -5.15 -2.92
N PRO A 108 -7.73 -5.58 -2.32
CA PRO A 108 -8.41 -6.79 -2.74
C PRO A 108 -8.96 -6.67 -4.16
N TRP A 109 -9.07 -7.79 -4.88
CA TRP A 109 -9.53 -7.81 -6.28
C TRP A 109 -10.89 -7.12 -6.52
N ARG A 110 -11.79 -7.14 -5.52
CA ARG A 110 -13.07 -6.41 -5.59
C ARG A 110 -12.90 -4.89 -5.82
N SER A 111 -11.81 -4.30 -5.30
CA SER A 111 -11.47 -2.88 -5.46
C SER A 111 -11.06 -2.56 -6.89
N TYR A 112 -10.49 -3.53 -7.62
CA TYR A 112 -10.13 -3.39 -9.05
C TYR A 112 -11.40 -3.30 -9.89
N LYS A 113 -12.33 -4.24 -9.70
CA LYS A 113 -13.63 -4.25 -10.40
C LYS A 113 -14.41 -2.95 -10.17
N ALA A 114 -14.44 -2.50 -8.91
CA ALA A 114 -15.12 -1.25 -8.54
C ALA A 114 -14.46 -0.01 -9.18
N ALA A 115 -13.12 0.04 -9.21
CA ALA A 115 -12.39 1.14 -9.85
C ALA A 115 -12.67 1.23 -11.35
N VAL A 116 -12.54 0.11 -12.07
CA VAL A 116 -12.84 0.04 -13.51
C VAL A 116 -14.30 0.41 -13.78
N ALA A 117 -15.25 -0.11 -12.99
CA ALA A 117 -16.66 0.22 -13.15
C ALA A 117 -16.97 1.71 -12.92
N LYS A 118 -16.34 2.35 -11.94
CA LYS A 118 -16.52 3.78 -11.61
C LYS A 118 -15.95 4.70 -12.69
N GLN A 119 -14.85 4.30 -13.33
CA GLN A 119 -14.16 5.11 -14.33
C GLN A 119 -14.60 4.81 -15.77
N ARG A 120 -15.32 3.71 -16.03
CA ARG A 120 -15.89 3.40 -17.34
C ARG A 120 -16.70 4.58 -17.88
N GLY A 121 -16.32 5.06 -19.07
CA GLY A 121 -16.98 6.17 -19.75
C GLY A 121 -16.50 7.57 -19.35
N GLY A 122 -15.54 7.70 -18.42
CA GLY A 122 -14.88 8.96 -18.12
C GLY A 122 -13.76 9.32 -19.11
N PRO A 123 -13.32 10.59 -19.17
CA PRO A 123 -12.24 11.04 -20.06
C PRO A 123 -10.88 10.38 -19.76
N GLU A 124 -10.69 9.86 -18.54
CA GLU A 124 -9.50 9.12 -18.10
C GLU A 124 -9.70 7.61 -18.07
N ALA A 125 -10.77 7.08 -18.69
CA ALA A 125 -11.04 5.65 -18.71
C ALA A 125 -9.94 4.92 -19.52
N GLY A 126 -9.06 4.19 -18.82
CA GLY A 126 -8.12 3.28 -19.46
C GLY A 126 -8.83 2.07 -20.05
N SER A 127 -8.24 1.46 -21.08
CA SER A 127 -8.68 0.16 -21.62
C SER A 127 -8.23 -0.98 -20.72
N TRP A 128 -8.72 -1.01 -19.48
CA TRP A 128 -8.32 -2.02 -18.50
C TRP A 128 -9.03 -3.35 -18.77
N ASP A 129 -8.26 -4.35 -19.23
CA ASP A 129 -8.71 -5.72 -19.35
C ASP A 129 -8.38 -6.52 -18.09
N LEU A 130 -9.37 -6.65 -17.21
CA LEU A 130 -9.23 -7.43 -15.98
C LEU A 130 -9.00 -8.92 -16.22
N ALA A 131 -9.36 -9.45 -17.40
CA ALA A 131 -9.12 -10.85 -17.75
C ALA A 131 -7.65 -11.11 -18.10
N ALA A 132 -6.95 -10.11 -18.62
CA ALA A 132 -5.52 -10.18 -18.95
C ALA A 132 -4.60 -10.14 -17.70
N LEU A 133 -5.13 -9.76 -16.54
CA LEU A 133 -4.42 -9.81 -15.27
C LEU A 133 -4.52 -11.22 -14.70
N HIS A 134 -3.43 -11.98 -14.71
CA HIS A 134 -3.39 -13.35 -14.17
C HIS A 134 -2.91 -13.38 -12.73
N LEU A 135 -1.94 -12.52 -12.39
CA LEU A 135 -1.54 -12.32 -11.01
C LEU A 135 -2.71 -11.70 -10.25
N ARG A 136 -2.94 -12.16 -9.01
CA ARG A 136 -3.96 -11.59 -8.12
C ARG A 136 -3.28 -10.91 -6.94
N PRO A 137 -3.88 -9.87 -6.32
CA PRO A 137 -3.29 -9.18 -5.18
C PRO A 137 -2.91 -10.11 -4.02
N GLU A 138 -3.66 -11.20 -3.84
CA GLU A 138 -3.39 -12.23 -2.84
C GLU A 138 -2.07 -12.99 -3.12
N GLY A 139 -1.62 -13.04 -4.38
CA GLY A 139 -0.37 -13.66 -4.80
C GLY A 139 0.85 -12.73 -4.78
N PHE A 140 0.69 -11.43 -4.49
CA PHE A 140 1.79 -10.47 -4.49
C PHE A 140 2.86 -10.82 -3.44
N VAL A 141 2.44 -11.32 -2.28
CA VAL A 141 3.36 -11.73 -1.21
C VAL A 141 4.28 -12.86 -1.68
N THR A 142 3.75 -13.80 -2.47
CA THR A 142 4.53 -14.92 -3.01
C THR A 142 5.54 -14.46 -4.05
N LEU A 143 5.20 -13.42 -4.84
CA LEU A 143 6.12 -12.83 -5.81
C LEU A 143 7.29 -12.10 -5.13
N LEU A 144 7.04 -11.47 -3.97
CA LEU A 144 8.05 -10.77 -3.18
C LEU A 144 9.02 -11.70 -2.42
N GLN A 145 8.79 -13.01 -2.44
CA GLN A 145 9.61 -14.02 -1.75
C GLN A 145 10.53 -14.80 -2.70
N GLN A 146 10.54 -14.47 -4.00
CA GLN A 146 11.36 -15.09 -5.04
C GLN A 146 12.59 -14.24 -5.34
#